data_AF-W1PBR8-F1
#
_entry.id   AF-W1PBR8-F1
#
_cell.length_a   1.000
_cell.length_b   1.000
_cell.length_c   1.000
_cell.angle_alpha   90.00
_cell.angle_beta   90.00
_cell.angle_gamma   90.00
#
_symmetry.space_group_name_H-M   'P 1'
#
loop_
_entity.id
_entity.type
_entity.pdbx_description
1 polymer ?
#
loop_
_entity_poly.entity_id
_entity_poly.type
_entity_poly.pdbx_seq_one_letter_code
_entity_poly.pdbx_strand_id
1 'polypeptide(L)'
;MGSKLMEKSKHLVWTPYAAHRIDLMLEEIGEIKIVKATLEEARLVSRFIYNHSKILFLFREHSKKKEIIRSAITRFSTDYLVVDSIWESEGALKILFTCEE
;
A
#
# COMPACT_ATOMS: atom_id res chain seq x y z
N MET A 1 -10.46 20.13 1.37
CA MET A 1 -9.71 19.04 2.02
C MET A 1 -8.40 18.65 1.31
N GLY A 2 -7.91 19.39 0.29
CA GLY A 2 -6.72 19.01 -0.49
C GLY A 2 -5.41 19.73 -0.13
N SER A 3 -5.46 20.73 0.75
CA SER A 3 -4.31 21.60 1.04
C SER A 3 -3.21 20.95 1.87
N LYS A 4 -3.54 19.95 2.70
CA LYS A 4 -2.57 19.35 3.64
C LYS A 4 -1.65 18.28 3.01
N LEU A 5 -2.03 17.74 1.85
CA LEU A 5 -1.20 16.79 1.09
C LEU A 5 -0.18 17.49 0.19
N MET A 6 -0.47 18.73 -0.24
CA MET A 6 0.43 19.52 -1.09
C MET A 6 1.70 19.99 -0.35
N GLU A 7 1.68 20.02 0.98
CA GLU A 7 2.79 20.52 1.80
C GLU A 7 4.02 19.59 1.77
N LYS A 8 3.81 18.27 1.60
CA LYS A 8 4.90 17.27 1.46
C LYS A 8 5.45 17.16 0.04
N SER A 9 4.72 17.66 -0.97
CA SER A 9 5.09 17.54 -2.39
C SER A 9 5.07 18.92 -3.05
N LYS A 10 5.93 19.84 -2.57
CA LYS A 10 6.00 21.24 -3.02
C LYS A 10 6.18 21.42 -4.54
N HIS A 11 6.60 20.40 -5.26
CA HIS A 11 6.84 20.44 -6.72
C HIS A 11 5.75 19.77 -7.57
N LEU A 12 4.71 19.19 -6.96
CA LEU A 12 3.71 18.39 -7.67
C LEU A 12 2.35 19.10 -7.61
N VAL A 13 2.17 20.13 -8.44
CA VAL A 13 0.87 20.77 -8.64
C VAL A 13 0.03 19.85 -9.53
N TRP A 14 -0.63 18.87 -8.92
CA TRP A 14 -1.54 17.97 -9.61
C TRP A 14 -2.85 18.69 -9.94
N THR A 15 -3.16 18.81 -11.23
CA THR A 15 -4.52 19.16 -11.65
C THR A 15 -5.41 17.91 -11.58
N PRO A 16 -6.71 18.04 -11.24
CA PRO A 16 -7.61 16.89 -11.13
C PRO A 16 -7.64 16.01 -12.39
N TYR A 17 -7.47 16.61 -13.57
CA TYR A 17 -7.40 15.91 -14.84
C TYR A 17 -6.15 15.04 -14.97
N ALA A 18 -4.97 15.56 -14.61
CA ALA A 18 -3.74 14.79 -14.64
C ALA A 18 -3.77 13.62 -13.64
N ALA A 19 -4.29 13.86 -12.43
CA ALA A 19 -4.46 12.81 -11.43
C ALA A 19 -5.43 11.71 -11.91
N HIS A 20 -6.55 12.09 -12.52
CA HIS A 20 -7.52 11.14 -13.07
C HIS A 20 -6.92 10.31 -14.22
N ARG A 21 -6.16 10.94 -15.12
CA ARG A 21 -5.48 10.22 -16.22
C ARG A 21 -4.48 9.19 -15.71
N ILE A 22 -3.75 9.48 -14.65
CA ILE A 22 -2.83 8.51 -14.04
C ILE A 22 -3.58 7.37 -13.38
N ASP A 23 -4.67 7.64 -12.68
CA ASP A 23 -5.47 6.58 -12.05
C ASP A 23 -6.02 5.60 -13.11
N LEU A 24 -6.42 6.11 -14.29
CA LEU A 24 -6.79 5.28 -15.45
C LEU A 24 -5.61 4.50 -16.04
N MET A 25 -4.42 5.10 -16.17
CA MET A 25 -3.23 4.36 -16.63
C MET A 25 -2.88 3.22 -15.68
N LEU A 26 -3.02 3.45 -14.37
CA LEU A 26 -2.81 2.43 -13.34
C LEU A 26 -3.88 1.33 -13.37
N GLU A 27 -5.11 1.65 -13.76
CA GLU A 27 -6.16 0.66 -14.03
C GLU A 27 -5.78 -0.24 -15.21
N GLU A 28 -5.38 0.34 -16.34
CA GLU A 28 -4.97 -0.42 -17.54
C GLU A 28 -3.76 -1.34 -17.24
N ILE A 29 -2.75 -0.84 -16.52
CA ILE A 29 -1.60 -1.64 -16.07
C ILE A 29 -2.06 -2.74 -15.09
N GLY A 30 -3.05 -2.44 -14.26
CA GLY A 30 -3.59 -3.36 -13.26
C GLY A 30 -4.25 -4.60 -13.87
N GLU A 31 -4.68 -4.54 -15.14
CA GLU A 31 -5.27 -5.68 -15.85
C GLU A 31 -4.24 -6.67 -16.42
N ILE A 32 -2.95 -6.31 -16.42
CA ILE A 32 -1.88 -7.26 -16.74
C ILE A 32 -1.89 -8.37 -15.69
N LYS A 33 -2.06 -9.63 -16.11
CA LYS A 33 -2.29 -10.79 -15.22
C LYS A 33 -1.38 -10.85 -14.00
N ILE A 34 -0.07 -10.65 -14.19
CA ILE A 34 0.91 -10.70 -13.10
C ILE A 34 0.76 -9.51 -12.13
N VAL A 35 0.46 -8.32 -12.64
CA VAL A 35 0.21 -7.13 -11.83
C VAL A 35 -1.08 -7.32 -11.04
N LYS A 36 -2.15 -7.79 -11.69
CA LYS A 36 -3.44 -8.08 -11.05
C LYS A 36 -3.29 -9.03 -9.87
N ALA A 37 -2.61 -10.17 -10.09
CA ALA A 37 -2.34 -11.14 -9.04
C ALA A 37 -1.52 -10.53 -7.89
N THR A 38 -0.47 -9.75 -8.21
CA THR A 38 0.35 -9.08 -7.20
C THR A 38 -0.46 -8.08 -6.37
N LEU A 39 -1.33 -7.29 -7.00
CA LEU A 39 -2.20 -6.32 -6.31
C LEU A 39 -3.22 -7.04 -5.41
N GLU A 40 -3.79 -8.16 -5.86
CA GLU A 40 -4.69 -9.00 -5.06
C GLU A 40 -3.98 -9.59 -3.84
N GLU A 41 -2.77 -10.13 -4.00
CA GLU A 41 -1.93 -10.64 -2.91
C GLU A 41 -1.57 -9.54 -1.91
N ALA A 42 -1.17 -8.36 -2.38
CA ALA A 42 -0.86 -7.22 -1.52
C ALA A 42 -2.07 -6.78 -0.67
N ARG A 43 -3.26 -6.75 -1.27
CA ARG A 43 -4.52 -6.50 -0.55
C ARG A 43 -4.78 -7.57 0.51
N LEU A 44 -4.54 -8.84 0.19
CA LEU A 44 -4.71 -9.95 1.13
C LEU A 44 -3.75 -9.86 2.32
N VAL A 45 -2.47 -9.58 2.08
CA VAL A 45 -1.46 -9.40 3.14
C VAL A 45 -1.85 -8.24 4.06
N SER A 46 -2.16 -7.07 3.50
CA SER A 46 -2.59 -5.90 4.26
C SER A 46 -3.82 -6.20 5.11
N ARG A 47 -4.84 -6.84 4.51
CA ARG A 47 -6.06 -7.24 5.22
C ARG A 47 -5.79 -8.25 6.33
N PHE A 48 -4.95 -9.26 6.08
CA PHE A 48 -4.59 -10.27 7.07
C PHE A 48 -3.96 -9.62 8.31
N ILE A 49 -2.93 -8.79 8.11
CA ILE A 49 -2.24 -8.11 9.20
C ILE A 49 -3.21 -7.26 10.03
N TYR A 50 -4.07 -6.48 9.38
CA TYR A 50 -4.99 -5.59 10.08
C TYR A 50 -6.21 -6.29 10.71
N ASN A 51 -6.59 -7.48 10.23
CA ASN A 51 -7.69 -8.26 10.81
C ASN A 51 -7.27 -9.08 12.03
N HIS A 52 -5.97 -9.30 12.25
CA HIS A 52 -5.45 -10.09 13.36
C HIS A 52 -4.67 -9.22 14.34
N SER A 53 -5.30 -8.82 15.44
CA SER A 53 -4.72 -7.89 16.43
C SER A 53 -3.32 -8.30 16.96
N LYS A 54 -3.08 -9.60 17.16
CA LYS A 54 -1.76 -10.12 17.59
C LYS A 54 -0.71 -9.95 16.49
N ILE A 55 -1.07 -10.25 15.24
CA ILE A 55 -0.19 -10.08 14.08
C ILE A 55 0.10 -8.61 13.83
N LEU A 56 -0.92 -7.74 13.93
CA LEU A 56 -0.74 -6.29 13.83
C LEU A 56 0.21 -5.75 14.90
N PHE A 57 0.06 -6.22 16.14
CA PHE A 57 0.93 -5.83 17.24
C PHE A 57 2.40 -6.22 16.95
N LEU A 58 2.64 -7.49 16.60
CA LEU A 58 3.98 -7.99 16.28
C LEU A 58 4.58 -7.28 15.06
N PHE A 59 3.78 -7.06 14.01
CA PHE A 59 4.21 -6.31 12.84
C PHE A 59 4.73 -4.93 13.24
N ARG A 60 4.00 -4.19 14.09
CA ARG A 60 4.39 -2.84 14.55
C ARG A 60 5.67 -2.83 15.38
N GLU A 61 5.88 -3.87 16.19
CA GLU A 61 7.12 -4.06 16.95
C GLU A 61 8.31 -4.24 16.00
N HIS A 62 8.18 -5.10 14.98
CA HIS A 62 9.26 -5.36 14.02
C HIS A 62 9.45 -4.26 12.98
N SER A 63 8.39 -3.53 12.62
CA SER A 63 8.41 -2.49 11.58
C SER A 63 8.93 -1.14 12.09
N LYS A 64 9.35 -1.03 13.36
CA LYS A 64 9.68 0.24 14.02
C LYS A 64 8.52 1.25 13.91
N LYS A 65 7.28 0.77 14.08
CA LYS A 65 6.03 1.53 13.95
C LYS A 65 5.72 2.04 12.52
N LYS A 66 6.38 1.51 11.48
CA LYS A 66 5.90 1.71 10.10
C LYS A 66 4.55 1.01 9.90
N GLU A 67 3.69 1.59 9.07
CA GLU A 67 2.37 1.05 8.76
C GLU A 67 2.28 0.68 7.28
N ILE A 68 1.59 -0.43 6.99
CA ILE A 68 1.19 -0.78 5.63
C ILE A 68 0.00 0.09 5.26
N ILE A 69 0.02 0.70 4.08
CA ILE A 69 -1.10 1.51 3.62
C ILE A 69 -2.32 0.58 3.47
N ARG A 70 -3.45 1.02 4.03
CA ARG A 70 -4.72 0.33 3.81
C ARG A 70 -5.26 0.71 2.44
N SER A 71 -5.50 -0.28 1.59
CA SER A 71 -6.15 -0.08 0.30
C SER A 71 -7.47 0.66 0.52
N ALA A 72 -7.69 1.74 -0.23
CA ALA A 72 -8.98 2.40 -0.28
C ALA A 72 -9.79 1.75 -1.39
N ILE A 73 -11.05 1.40 -1.09
CA ILE A 73 -11.94 0.68 -2.00
C ILE A 73 -12.12 1.37 -3.36
N THR A 74 -11.91 2.70 -3.43
CA THR A 74 -12.34 3.55 -4.56
C THR A 74 -11.22 4.13 -5.42
N ARG A 75 -9.94 3.74 -5.24
CA ARG A 75 -8.83 4.27 -6.05
C ARG A 75 -7.76 3.24 -6.39
N PHE A 76 -7.54 3.01 -7.68
CA PHE A 76 -6.52 2.09 -8.20
C PHE A 76 -5.13 2.42 -7.68
N SER A 77 -4.80 3.71 -7.63
CA SER A 77 -3.55 4.22 -7.06
C SER A 77 -3.27 3.74 -5.63
N THR A 78 -4.28 3.42 -4.82
CA THR A 78 -4.02 2.95 -3.45
C THR A 78 -3.50 1.53 -3.35
N ASP A 79 -3.80 0.65 -4.30
CA ASP A 79 -3.29 -0.72 -4.28
C ASP A 79 -1.80 -0.77 -4.62
N TYR A 80 -1.36 0.10 -5.54
CA TYR A 80 0.06 0.29 -5.81
C TYR A 80 0.81 0.85 -4.59
N LEU A 81 0.18 1.77 -3.85
CA LEU A 81 0.73 2.27 -2.59
C LEU A 81 0.78 1.18 -1.50
N VAL A 82 -0.17 0.23 -1.50
CA VAL A 82 -0.10 -0.94 -0.60
C VAL A 82 1.13 -1.78 -0.94
N VAL A 83 1.35 -2.10 -2.22
CA VAL A 83 2.53 -2.84 -2.68
C VAL A 83 3.82 -2.13 -2.26
N ASP A 84 3.91 -0.82 -2.49
CA ASP A 84 5.07 -0.01 -2.10
C ASP A 84 5.32 -0.06 -0.59
N SER A 85 4.28 0.10 0.23
CA SER A 85 4.41 0.03 1.69
C SER A 85 4.79 -1.36 2.22
N ILE A 86 4.37 -2.43 1.52
CA ILE A 86 4.78 -3.82 1.79
C ILE A 86 6.26 -3.99 1.48
N TRP A 87 6.72 -3.47 0.34
CA TRP A 87 8.13 -3.50 -0.06
C TRP A 87 9.01 -2.74 0.95
N GLU A 88 8.61 -1.53 1.36
CA GLU A 88 9.32 -0.76 2.39
C GLU A 88 9.36 -1.43 3.77
N SER A 89 8.44 -2.37 4.01
CA SER A 89 8.29 -3.14 5.25
C SER A 89 8.73 -4.59 5.10
N GLU A 90 9.37 -4.96 3.99
CA GLU A 90 9.69 -6.35 3.63
C GLU A 90 10.49 -7.05 4.75
N GLY A 91 11.51 -6.38 5.31
CA GLY A 91 12.30 -6.95 6.41
C GLY A 91 11.48 -7.28 7.65
N ALA A 92 10.51 -6.42 8.01
CA ALA A 92 9.64 -6.66 9.16
C ALA A 92 8.63 -7.79 8.88
N LEU A 93 8.13 -7.89 7.65
CA LEU A 93 7.26 -8.98 7.22
C LEU A 93 8.00 -10.32 7.22
N LYS A 94 9.24 -10.36 6.73
CA LYS A 94 10.08 -11.57 6.80
C LYS A 94 10.22 -12.02 8.24
N ILE A 95 10.67 -11.15 9.16
CA ILE A 95 10.80 -11.49 10.59
C ILE A 95 9.47 -12.02 11.16
N LEU A 96 8.36 -11.34 10.88
CA LEU A 96 7.04 -11.73 11.38
C LEU A 96 6.60 -13.14 10.97
N PHE A 97 6.98 -13.59 9.77
CA PHE A 97 6.54 -14.88 9.20
C PHE A 97 7.63 -15.96 9.18
N THR A 98 8.90 -15.61 9.40
CA THR A 98 10.02 -16.57 9.42
C THR A 98 10.60 -16.79 10.82
N CYS A 99 10.15 -16.05 11.84
CA CYS A 99 10.42 -16.45 13.22
C CYS A 99 9.60 -17.71 13.54
N GLU A 100 10.18 -18.87 13.29
CA GLU A 100 9.90 -20.05 14.12
C GLU A 100 10.33 -19.70 15.55
N GLU A 101 9.43 -19.90 16.52
CA GLU A 101 9.82 -19.99 17.94
C GLU A 101 10.76 -21.18 18.15
#